data_AF-A0A0Q4V0P2-F1
#
_entry.id   AF-A0A0Q4V0P2-F1
#
_cell.length_a   1.000
_cell.length_b   1.000
_cell.length_c   1.000
_cell.angle_alpha   90.00
_cell.angle_beta   90.00
_cell.angle_gamma   90.00
#
_symmetry.space_group_name_H-M   'P 1'
#
loop_
_entity.id
_entity.type
_entity.pdbx_description
1 polymer ?
#
loop_
_entity_poly.entity_id
_entity_poly.type
_entity_poly.pdbx_seq_one_letter_code
_entity_poly.pdbx_strand_id
1 'polypeptide(L)' 'MNPQLIFGIGGAVAAVWGVIIAIWNDWAQSIGGDQLANGRPLTPRFVRVIGVFLALGGTLFVVLALTGVIPDHG' A
#
# COMPACT_ATOMS: atom_id res chain seq x y z
N MET A 1 4.70 22.33 4.19
CA MET A 1 5.56 21.20 3.73
C MET A 1 5.20 20.91 2.28
N ASN A 2 6.17 20.59 1.42
CA ASN A 2 5.92 20.31 -0.01
C ASN A 2 5.00 19.07 -0.16
N PRO A 3 3.78 19.21 -0.71
CA PRO A 3 2.84 18.10 -0.84
C PRO A 3 3.37 16.98 -1.74
N GLN A 4 4.02 17.30 -2.87
CA GLN A 4 4.63 16.29 -3.75
C GLN A 4 5.62 15.40 -2.99
N LEU A 5 6.44 16.01 -2.13
CA LEU A 5 7.45 15.28 -1.38
C LEU A 5 6.81 14.35 -0.33
N ILE A 6 5.72 14.80 0.32
CA ILE A 6 4.95 13.98 1.27
C ILE A 6 4.27 12.81 0.55
N PHE A 7 3.55 13.06 -0.54
CA PHE A 7 2.86 12.03 -1.30
C PHE A 7 3.82 11.08 -2.01
N GLY A 8 4.96 11.57 -2.49
CA GLY A 8 6.01 10.75 -3.10
C GLY A 8 6.64 9.79 -2.10
N ILE A 9 7.05 10.28 -0.93
CA ILE A 9 7.62 9.43 0.13
C ILE A 9 6.57 8.46 0.67
N GLY A 10 5.36 8.95 0.97
CA GLY A 10 4.26 8.13 1.46
C GLY A 10 3.86 7.03 0.47
N GLY A 11 3.78 7.38 -0.82
CA GLY A 11 3.52 6.45 -1.91
C GLY A 11 4.61 5.40 -2.05
N ALA A 12 5.88 5.79 -1.96
CA ALA A 12 7.00 4.86 -2.03
C ALA A 12 6.99 3.87 -0.86
N VAL A 13 6.77 4.35 0.36
CA VAL A 13 6.66 3.51 1.55
C VAL A 13 5.48 2.55 1.44
N ALA A 14 4.31 3.04 1.02
CA ALA A 14 3.12 2.20 0.79
C ALA A 14 3.37 1.14 -0.28
N ALA A 15 4.07 1.50 -1.37
CA ALA A 15 4.39 0.58 -2.44
C ALA A 15 5.26 -0.58 -1.95
N VAL A 16 6.33 -0.27 -1.24
CA VAL A 16 7.25 -1.26 -0.65
C VAL A 16 6.51 -2.17 0.33
N TRP A 17 5.72 -1.59 1.23
CA TRP A 17 4.91 -2.37 2.16
C TRP A 17 3.90 -3.28 1.46
N GLY A 18 3.26 -2.78 0.39
CA GLY A 18 2.35 -3.58 -0.42
C GLY A 18 3.04 -4.80 -1.05
N VAL A 19 4.25 -4.61 -1.58
CA VAL A 19 5.06 -5.71 -2.13
C VAL A 19 5.42 -6.72 -1.06
N ILE A 20 5.85 -6.26 0.13
CA ILE A 20 6.17 -7.14 1.26
C ILE A 20 4.94 -7.98 1.63
N ILE A 21 3.77 -7.36 1.78
CA ILE A 21 2.52 -8.06 2.11
C ILE A 21 2.11 -9.04 1.00
N ALA A 22 2.32 -8.68 -0.27
CA ALA A 22 1.96 -9.54 -1.39
C ALA A 22 2.84 -10.80 -1.51
N ILE A 23 4.11 -10.70 -1.13
CA ILE A 23 5.08 -11.81 -1.17
C ILE A 23 5.00 -12.66 0.10
N TRP A 24 5.00 -12.01 1.27
CA TRP A 24 4.94 -12.65 2.58
C TRP A 24 3.52 -12.59 3.17
N ASN A 25 2.54 -12.97 2.36
CA ASN A 25 1.12 -12.89 2.72
C ASN A 25 0.73 -13.79 3.90
N ASP A 26 1.37 -14.95 4.06
CA ASP A 26 1.15 -15.83 5.21
C ASP A 26 1.64 -15.19 6.52
N TRP A 27 2.81 -14.55 6.50
CA TRP A 27 3.32 -13.77 7.62
C TRP A 27 2.44 -12.55 7.92
N ALA A 28 2.04 -11.81 6.88
CA ALA A 28 1.16 -10.66 7.06
C ALA A 28 -0.21 -11.06 7.65
N GLN A 29 -0.74 -12.22 7.26
CA GLN A 29 -1.94 -12.78 7.88
C GLN A 29 -1.72 -13.12 9.35
N SER A 30 -0.57 -13.70 9.72
CA SER A 30 -0.27 -14.01 11.13
C SER A 30 -0.28 -12.77 12.05
N ILE A 31 0.00 -11.58 11.50
CA ILE A 31 -0.10 -10.31 12.22
C ILE A 31 -1.53 -9.78 12.23
N GLY A 32 -2.27 -9.94 11.12
CA GLY A 32 -3.64 -9.45 10.96
C GLY A 32 -4.73 -10.29 11.65
N GLY A 33 -4.39 -11.51 12.09
CA GLY A 33 -5.32 -12.46 12.70
C GLY A 33 -6.14 -13.25 11.68
N ASP A 34 -7.09 -14.05 12.17
CA ASP A 34 -7.78 -15.05 11.34
C ASP A 34 -9.10 -14.55 10.72
N GLN A 35 -9.62 -13.40 11.15
CA GLN A 35 -10.93 -12.90 10.73
C GLN A 35 -10.92 -11.40 10.46
N LEU A 36 -11.68 -11.02 9.44
CA LEU A 36 -12.00 -9.63 9.14
C LEU A 36 -13.00 -9.07 10.17
N ALA A 37 -13.08 -7.73 10.26
CA ALA A 37 -14.03 -7.04 11.14
C ALA A 37 -15.52 -7.39 10.89
N ASN A 38 -15.83 -7.98 9.73
CA ASN A 38 -17.17 -8.46 9.37
C ASN A 38 -17.38 -9.97 9.60
N GLY A 39 -16.47 -10.64 10.32
CA GLY A 39 -16.54 -12.06 10.66
C GLY A 39 -16.18 -13.04 9.52
N ARG A 40 -15.77 -12.53 8.35
CA ARG A 40 -15.32 -13.39 7.25
C ARG A 40 -13.87 -13.88 7.50
N PRO A 41 -13.52 -15.10 7.07
CA PRO A 41 -12.16 -15.61 7.21
C PRO A 41 -11.18 -14.75 6.42
N LEU A 42 -10.10 -14.33 7.07
CA LEU A 42 -8.97 -13.69 6.40
C LEU A 42 -8.14 -14.82 5.76
N THR A 43 -8.04 -14.82 4.43
CA THR A 43 -7.28 -15.87 3.71
C THR A 43 -5.96 -15.30 3.18
N PRO A 44 -4.92 -16.13 2.98
CA PRO A 44 -3.64 -15.62 2.48
C PRO A 44 -3.79 -14.98 1.09
N ARG A 45 -4.69 -15.51 0.27
CA ARG A 45 -5.02 -14.94 -1.05
C ARG A 45 -5.62 -13.55 -0.92
N PHE A 46 -6.51 -13.35 0.04
CA PHE A 46 -7.13 -12.04 0.28
C PHE A 46 -6.08 -11.01 0.75
N VAL A 47 -5.21 -11.40 1.70
CA VAL A 47 -4.11 -10.53 2.17
C VAL A 47 -3.17 -10.17 1.02
N ARG A 48 -2.83 -11.14 0.16
CA ARG A 48 -2.01 -10.90 -1.03
C ARG A 48 -2.65 -9.87 -1.97
N VAL A 49 -3.97 -9.96 -2.19
CA VAL A 49 -4.70 -9.00 -3.03
C VAL A 49 -4.62 -7.59 -2.45
N ILE A 50 -4.78 -7.43 -1.13
CA ILE A 50 -4.59 -6.13 -0.45
C ILE A 50 -3.17 -5.61 -0.68
N GLY A 51 -2.16 -6.46 -0.49
CA GLY A 51 -0.76 -6.10 -0.74
C GLY A 51 -0.53 -5.59 -2.16
N VAL A 52 -1.09 -6.28 -3.17
CA VAL A 52 -1.00 -5.85 -4.58
C VAL A 52 -1.68 -4.50 -4.81
N PHE A 53 -2.88 -4.27 -4.26
CA PHE A 53 -3.55 -2.97 -4.40
C PHE A 53 -2.76 -1.86 -3.73
N LEU A 54 -2.16 -2.11 -2.56
CA LEU A 54 -1.32 -1.15 -1.86
C LEU A 54 -0.03 -0.87 -2.65
N ALA A 55 0.57 -1.89 -3.25
CA ALA A 55 1.75 -1.77 -4.10
C ALA A 55 1.46 -0.85 -5.30
N LEU A 56 0.40 -1.17 -6.05
CA LEU A 56 0.00 -0.41 -7.24
C LEU A 56 -0.43 1.01 -6.89
N GLY A 57 -1.22 1.19 -5.84
CA GLY A 57 -1.66 2.51 -5.37
C GLY A 57 -0.48 3.37 -4.93
N GLY A 58 0.44 2.81 -4.14
CA GLY A 58 1.66 3.49 -3.72
C GLY A 58 2.53 3.90 -4.91
N THR A 59 2.77 2.99 -5.86
CA THR A 59 3.51 3.29 -7.10
C THR A 59 2.83 4.40 -7.90
N LEU A 60 1.50 4.39 -8.01
CA LEU A 60 0.75 5.45 -8.68
C LEU A 60 1.01 6.81 -8.02
N PHE A 61 0.95 6.90 -6.68
CA PHE A 61 1.25 8.15 -5.96
C PHE A 61 2.67 8.65 -6.22
N VAL A 62 3.65 7.75 -6.29
CA VAL A 62 5.03 8.13 -6.67
C VAL A 62 5.07 8.71 -8.09
N VAL A 63 4.43 8.04 -9.05
CA VAL A 63 4.38 8.52 -10.44
C VAL A 63 3.72 9.89 -10.51
N LEU A 64 2.60 10.10 -9.82
CA LEU A 64 1.88 11.39 -9.81
C LEU A 64 2.72 12.50 -9.15
N ALA A 65 3.48 12.18 -8.11
CA ALA A 65 4.39 13.13 -7.46
C ALA A 65 5.56 13.51 -8.39
N LEU A 66 6.17 12.53 -9.06
CA LEU A 66 7.31 12.77 -9.97
C LEU A 66 6.92 13.48 -11.27
N THR A 67 5.73 13.24 -11.77
CA THR A 67 5.21 13.86 -13.01
C THR A 67 4.65 15.27 -12.80
N GLY A 68 4.61 15.76 -11.55
CA GLY A 68 4.11 17.09 -11.21
C GLY A 68 2.59 17.23 -11.28
N VAL A 69 1.84 16.12 -11.35
CA VAL A 69 0.36 16.12 -11.28
C VAL A 69 -0.12 16.56 -9.89
N ILE A 70 0.64 16.22 -8.84
CA ILE A 70 0.41 16.72 -7.49
C ILE A 70 1.02 18.11 -7.38
N PRO A 71 0.29 19.15 -6.93
CA PRO A 71 0.86 20.49 -6.75
C PRO A 71 2.02 20.50 -5.74
N ASP A 72 3.11 21.17 -6.08
CA ASP A 72 4.26 21.46 -5.22
C ASP A 72 4.03 22.63 -4.26
N HIS A 73 2.93 23.37 -4.46
CA HIS A 73 2.56 24.54 -3.68
C HIS A 73 1.08 24.43 -3.28
N GLY A 74 0.79 24.75 -2.02
CA GLY A 74 -0.53 25.21 -1.59
C GLY A 74 -0.50 26.72 -1.43
#